data_AF-A0AAE0CTF3-F1
#
_entry.id   AF-A0AAE0CTF3-F1
#
_cell.length_a   1.000
_cell.length_b   1.000
_cell.length_c   1.000
_cell.angle_alpha   90.00
_cell.angle_beta   90.00
_cell.angle_gamma   90.00
#
_symmetry.space_group_name_H-M   'P 1'
#
loop_
_entity.id
_entity.type
_entity.pdbx_description
1 polymer ?
#
loop_
_entity_poly.entity_id
_entity_poly.type
_entity_poly.pdbx_seq_one_letter_code
_entity_poly.pdbx_strand_id
1 'polypeptide(L)'
;MNRVPGLQQVYIEISDESRQVRERQEKANHELLMNRCAAALVVPTNDMAVQARLCWLGEPITLFGEREMERRDRLRMLMEKLDAEGQLERLMIANEEEEAAATTTAQYDEEEMLQYPFYTEGSEALLDARIDIAKYSIVRAASRHQCARRKRDDPDKSMDAEIDWLIASRESVP
;
A
#
# COMPACT_ATOMS: atom_id res chain seq x y z
N MET A 1 64.70 44.44 26.56
CA MET A 1 64.13 43.57 25.50
C MET A 1 64.01 42.16 26.08
N ASN A 2 62.82 41.79 26.55
CA ASN A 2 62.57 40.52 27.24
C ASN A 2 62.32 39.42 26.20
N ARG A 3 63.20 38.41 26.18
CA ARG A 3 63.10 37.25 25.28
C ARG A 3 62.41 36.12 26.05
N VAL A 4 61.16 35.82 25.69
CA VAL A 4 60.37 34.73 26.28
C VAL A 4 61.07 33.40 26.00
N PRO A 5 61.36 32.55 27.01
CA PRO A 5 61.97 31.26 26.77
C PRO A 5 60.98 30.35 26.02
N GLY A 6 61.49 29.72 24.95
CA GLY A 6 60.70 28.86 24.08
C GLY A 6 60.07 27.71 24.86
N LEU A 7 58.76 27.54 24.66
CA LEU A 7 58.01 26.39 25.15
C LEU A 7 58.64 25.15 24.53
N GLN A 8 59.35 24.36 25.34
CA GLN A 8 59.73 23.00 24.98
C GLN A 8 58.42 22.24 24.74
N GLN A 9 58.22 21.83 23.49
CA GLN A 9 57.11 20.98 23.11
C GLN A 9 57.37 19.61 23.75
N VAL A 10 56.84 19.42 24.96
CA VAL A 10 56.87 18.14 25.66
C VAL A 10 56.03 17.18 24.82
N TYR A 11 56.69 16.35 24.03
CA TYR A 11 56.05 15.24 23.35
C TYR A 11 55.66 14.23 24.44
N ILE A 12 54.41 14.28 24.87
CA ILE A 12 53.85 13.25 25.74
C ILE A 12 53.74 12.00 24.85
N GLU A 13 54.63 11.02 25.05
CA GLU A 13 54.51 9.70 24.46
C GLU A 13 53.27 9.03 25.07
N ILE A 14 52.15 9.16 24.37
CA ILE A 14 50.89 8.53 24.78
C ILE A 14 51.07 7.02 24.59
N SER A 15 51.17 6.28 25.70
CA SER A 15 51.16 4.81 25.71
C SER A 15 49.98 4.27 24.89
N ASP A 16 50.20 3.19 24.14
CA ASP A 16 49.18 2.55 23.30
C ASP A 16 47.91 2.18 24.08
N GLU A 17 48.05 1.87 25.38
CA GLU A 17 46.93 1.60 26.29
C GLU A 17 46.09 2.86 26.53
N SER A 18 46.72 4.03 26.66
CA SER A 18 46.04 5.32 26.83
C SER A 18 45.28 5.75 25.57
N ARG A 19 45.79 5.41 24.39
CA ARG A 19 45.10 5.65 23.11
C ARG A 19 43.82 4.81 23.01
N GLN A 20 43.88 3.53 23.37
CA GLN A 20 42.72 2.64 23.36
C GLN A 20 41.65 3.08 24.37
N VAL A 21 42.05 3.55 25.56
CA VAL A 21 41.11 4.08 26.56
C VAL A 21 40.41 5.35 26.05
N ARG A 22 41.16 6.28 25.44
CA ARG A 22 40.57 7.48 24.84
C ARG A 22 39.63 7.14 23.69
N GLU A 23 40.01 6.21 22.81
CA GLU A 23 39.16 5.79 21.69
C GLU A 23 37.86 5.14 22.18
N ARG A 24 37.92 4.30 23.22
CA ARG A 24 36.72 3.74 23.85
C ARG A 24 35.83 4.82 24.47
N GLN A 25 36.44 5.78 25.16
CA GLN A 25 35.72 6.91 25.76
C GLN A 25 35.07 7.78 24.69
N GLU A 26 35.78 8.08 23.60
CA GLU A 26 35.29 8.85 22.46
C GLU A 26 34.12 8.13 21.77
N LYS A 27 34.21 6.81 21.56
CA LYS A 27 33.12 6.01 21.02
C LYS A 27 31.89 6.02 21.92
N ALA A 28 32.08 5.82 23.23
CA ALA A 28 30.98 5.85 24.19
C ALA A 28 30.31 7.25 24.25
N ASN A 29 31.12 8.32 24.22
CA ASN A 29 30.61 9.69 24.16
C ASN A 29 29.83 9.94 22.87
N HIS A 30 30.32 9.43 21.74
CA HIS A 30 29.64 9.56 20.46
C HIS A 30 28.29 8.83 20.46
N GLU A 31 28.25 7.58 20.93
CA GLU A 31 27.01 6.80 21.05
C GLU A 31 25.98 7.49 21.96
N LEU A 32 26.42 8.05 23.09
CA LEU A 32 25.55 8.84 23.98
C LEU A 32 25.00 10.10 23.31
N LEU A 33 25.82 10.78 22.49
CA LEU A 33 25.37 11.96 21.75
C LEU A 33 24.35 11.59 20.68
N MET A 34 24.60 10.52 19.91
CA MET A 34 23.64 10.01 18.92
C MET A 34 22.31 9.64 19.60
N ASN A 35 22.35 8.83 20.65
CA ASN A 35 21.12 8.45 21.38
C ASN A 35 20.34 9.66 21.93
N ARG A 36 21.03 10.74 22.32
CA ARG A 36 20.38 12.00 22.74
C ARG A 36 19.78 12.78 21.57
N CYS A 37 20.47 12.82 20.43
CA CYS A 37 19.98 13.43 19.20
C CYS A 37 18.75 12.69 18.67
N ALA A 38 18.81 11.35 18.58
CA ALA A 38 17.66 10.51 18.25
C ALA A 38 16.44 10.86 19.12
N ALA A 39 16.61 10.85 20.44
CA ALA A 39 15.51 11.08 21.38
C ALA A 39 14.90 12.50 21.28
N ALA A 40 15.68 13.48 20.82
CA ALA A 40 15.21 14.85 20.60
C ALA A 40 14.49 15.03 19.25
N LEU A 41 14.69 14.11 18.29
CA LEU A 41 14.05 14.18 16.98
C LEU A 41 12.54 13.93 17.10
N VAL A 42 11.76 14.88 16.57
CA VAL A 42 10.30 14.81 16.57
C VAL A 42 9.83 13.83 15.50
N VAL A 43 9.53 12.61 15.93
CA VAL A 43 8.92 11.57 15.08
C VAL A 43 7.40 11.54 15.33
N PRO A 44 6.57 11.26 14.31
CA PRO A 44 5.13 11.08 14.50
C PRO A 44 4.80 10.05 15.58
N THR A 45 3.78 10.35 16.39
CA THR A 45 3.28 9.43 17.44
C THR A 45 2.16 8.51 16.92
N ASN A 46 1.56 8.82 15.77
CA ASN A 46 0.52 8.01 15.15
C ASN A 46 1.16 6.87 14.35
N ASP A 47 0.78 5.63 14.64
CA ASP A 47 1.25 4.42 13.94
C ASP A 47 1.10 4.51 12.42
N MET A 48 -0.05 4.95 11.95
CA MET A 48 -0.31 5.00 10.51
C MET A 48 0.66 5.95 9.81
N ALA A 49 1.03 7.06 10.45
CA ALA A 49 2.02 7.98 9.93
C ALA A 49 3.44 7.39 9.97
N VAL A 50 3.76 6.61 11.01
CA VAL A 50 5.05 5.89 11.11
C VAL A 50 5.17 4.85 10.01
N GLN A 51 4.13 4.06 9.78
CA GLN A 51 4.08 3.05 8.72
C GLN A 51 4.19 3.66 7.33
N ALA A 52 3.45 4.74 7.07
CA ALA A 52 3.51 5.46 5.80
C ALA A 52 4.93 5.98 5.54
N ARG A 53 5.58 6.58 6.56
CA ARG A 53 6.93 7.10 6.41
C ARG A 53 7.98 6.00 6.23
N LEU A 54 7.83 4.86 6.92
CA LEU A 54 8.70 3.69 6.69
C LEU A 54 8.54 3.13 5.28
N CYS A 55 7.30 3.03 4.78
CA CYS A 55 7.00 2.60 3.42
C CYS A 55 7.65 3.54 2.39
N TRP A 56 7.51 4.85 2.57
CA TRP A 56 8.12 5.86 1.69
C TRP A 56 9.64 5.79 1.70
N LEU A 57 10.27 5.57 2.86
CA LEU A 57 11.71 5.36 2.98
C LEU A 57 12.19 4.04 2.34
N GLY A 58 11.29 3.20 1.84
CA GLY A 58 11.62 1.89 1.27
C GLY A 58 12.01 0.83 2.32
N GLU A 59 11.74 1.13 3.60
CA GLU A 59 12.05 0.25 4.71
C GLU A 59 10.85 -0.66 5.02
N PRO A 60 11.07 -1.88 5.55
CA PRO A 60 9.98 -2.77 5.93
C PRO A 60 9.02 -2.08 6.91
N ILE A 61 7.72 -2.13 6.62
CA ILE A 61 6.68 -1.44 7.41
C ILE A 61 6.63 -2.00 8.83
N THR A 62 6.52 -3.32 8.96
CA THR A 62 6.50 -4.01 10.26
C THR A 62 7.48 -5.20 10.25
N LEU A 63 8.29 -5.31 11.30
CA LEU A 63 9.14 -6.48 11.54
C LEU A 63 8.42 -7.49 12.44
N PHE A 64 8.82 -8.76 12.37
CA PHE A 64 8.20 -9.81 13.19
C PHE A 64 8.47 -9.56 14.69
N GLY A 65 7.40 -9.54 15.49
CA GLY A 65 7.47 -9.27 16.93
C GLY A 65 7.61 -7.80 17.31
N GLU A 66 7.71 -6.89 16.32
CA GLU A 66 7.84 -5.45 16.54
C GLU A 66 6.51 -4.86 17.03
N ARG A 67 6.57 -4.11 18.13
CA ARG A 67 5.45 -3.32 18.63
C ARG A 67 5.49 -1.88 18.10
N GLU A 68 4.39 -1.15 18.31
CA GLU A 68 4.26 0.26 17.92
C GLU A 68 5.44 1.14 18.36
N MET A 69 5.82 1.01 19.63
CA MET A 69 6.90 1.80 20.20
C MET A 69 8.25 1.48 19.57
N GLU A 70 8.52 0.20 19.34
CA GLU A 70 9.76 -0.28 18.70
C GLU A 70 9.84 0.17 17.25
N ARG A 71 8.71 0.18 16.54
CA ARG A 71 8.62 0.70 15.17
C ARG A 71 8.92 2.19 15.11
N ARG A 72 8.36 2.97 16.03
CA ARG A 72 8.63 4.40 16.15
C ARG A 72 10.10 4.66 16.49
N ASP A 73 10.68 3.86 17.38
CA ASP A 73 12.08 3.98 17.76
C ASP A 73 13.01 3.61 16.58
N ARG A 74 12.64 2.62 15.76
CA ARG A 74 13.33 2.31 14.50
C ARG A 74 13.24 3.47 13.51
N LEU A 75 12.06 4.05 13.31
CA LEU A 75 11.90 5.22 12.45
C LEU A 75 12.78 6.39 12.94
N ARG A 76 12.83 6.63 14.25
CA ARG A 76 13.70 7.64 14.86
C ARG A 76 15.18 7.41 14.55
N MET A 77 15.66 6.18 14.71
CA MET A 77 17.05 5.83 14.37
C MET A 77 17.35 6.01 12.89
N LEU A 78 16.41 5.70 12.00
CA LEU A 78 16.57 5.89 10.57
C LEU A 78 16.65 7.38 10.20
N MET A 79 15.77 8.20 10.76
CA MET A 79 15.78 9.64 10.51
C MET A 79 17.06 10.30 11.02
N GLU A 80 17.57 9.89 12.18
CA GLU A 80 18.84 10.40 12.71
C GLU A 80 20.04 10.07 11.79
N LYS A 81 20.09 8.84 11.26
CA LYS A 81 21.14 8.45 10.31
C LYS A 81 21.10 9.32 9.06
N LEU A 82 19.91 9.58 8.54
CA LEU A 82 19.70 10.46 7.38
C LEU A 82 20.07 11.92 7.68
N ASP A 83 19.87 12.39 8.92
CA ASP A 83 20.30 13.71 9.39
C ASP A 83 21.82 13.82 9.47
N ALA A 84 22.49 12.81 10.03
CA ALA A 84 23.94 12.76 10.11
C ALA A 84 24.60 12.77 8.72
N GLU A 85 23.92 12.18 7.73
CA GLU A 85 24.35 12.18 6.33
C GLU A 85 23.95 13.47 5.57
N GLY A 86 23.16 14.36 6.17
CA GLY A 86 22.67 15.60 5.52
C GLY A 86 21.72 15.36 4.35
N GLN A 87 21.06 14.20 4.34
CA GLN A 87 20.12 13.77 3.30
C GLN A 87 18.66 13.97 3.74
N LEU A 88 18.39 14.06 5.04
CA LEU A 88 17.02 14.13 5.56
C LEU A 88 16.23 15.31 4.98
N GLU A 89 16.82 16.52 4.96
CA GLU A 89 16.12 17.71 4.48
C GLU A 89 15.75 17.62 3.00
N ARG A 90 16.61 17.01 2.18
CA ARG A 90 16.34 16.80 0.75
C ARG A 90 15.23 15.78 0.53
N LEU A 91 15.25 14.71 1.32
CA LEU A 91 14.24 13.66 1.28
C LEU A 91 12.88 14.16 1.77
N MET A 92 12.86 15.00 2.81
CA MET A 92 11.62 15.61 3.31
C MET A 92 10.97 16.53 2.27
N ILE A 93 11.76 17.37 1.60
CA ILE A 93 11.26 18.25 0.53
C ILE A 93 10.69 17.40 -0.62
N ALA A 94 11.41 16.35 -1.04
CA ALA A 94 10.94 15.46 -2.09
C ALA A 94 9.63 14.74 -1.72
N ASN A 95 9.47 14.32 -0.47
CA ASN A 95 8.24 13.71 0.03
C ASN A 95 7.06 14.69 0.01
N GLU A 96 7.27 15.94 0.42
CA GLU A 96 6.22 16.96 0.40
C GLU A 96 5.80 17.32 -1.05
N GLU A 97 6.75 17.37 -1.98
CA GLU A 97 6.48 17.57 -3.40
C GLU A 97 5.71 16.39 -4.01
N GLU A 98 6.09 15.15 -3.67
CA GLU A 98 5.42 13.94 -4.14
C GLU A 98 3.98 13.82 -3.60
N GLU A 99 3.73 14.11 -2.33
CA GLU A 99 2.37 14.13 -1.78
C GLU A 99 1.51 15.26 -2.39
N ALA A 100 2.10 16.43 -2.65
CA ALA A 100 1.40 17.52 -3.33
C ALA A 100 1.05 17.16 -4.79
N ALA A 101 1.97 16.48 -5.49
CA ALA A 101 1.73 15.98 -6.84
C ALA A 101 0.64 14.90 -6.86
N ALA A 102 0.73 13.92 -5.94
CA ALA A 102 -0.24 12.83 -5.82
C ALA A 102 -1.66 13.33 -5.51
N THR A 103 -1.79 14.32 -4.62
CA THR A 103 -3.08 14.95 -4.29
C THR A 103 -3.66 15.70 -5.49
N THR A 104 -2.80 16.35 -6.27
CA THR A 104 -3.21 17.05 -7.50
C THR A 104 -3.71 16.05 -8.55
N THR A 105 -2.98 14.96 -8.81
CA THR A 105 -3.42 13.91 -9.74
C THR A 105 -4.67 13.16 -9.27
N ALA A 106 -4.82 12.88 -7.97
CA ALA A 106 -6.00 12.22 -7.43
C ALA A 106 -7.28 13.06 -7.62
N GLN A 107 -7.17 14.39 -7.55
CA GLN A 107 -8.29 15.29 -7.84
C GLN A 107 -8.70 15.30 -9.33
N TYR A 108 -7.78 14.99 -10.25
CA TYR A 108 -8.09 14.87 -11.68
C TYR A 108 -8.56 13.45 -12.07
N ASP A 109 -8.11 12.41 -11.37
CA ASP A 109 -8.46 11.00 -11.68
C ASP A 109 -9.86 10.59 -11.20
N GLU A 110 -10.39 11.18 -10.11
CA GLU A 110 -11.74 10.85 -9.62
C GLU A 110 -12.87 11.31 -10.56
N GLU A 111 -12.67 12.38 -11.33
CA GLU A 111 -13.68 12.91 -12.26
C GLU A 111 -13.61 12.27 -13.66
N GLU A 112 -12.47 11.69 -14.06
CA GLU A 112 -12.26 11.14 -15.42
C GLU A 112 -12.32 9.61 -15.51
N MET A 113 -12.37 8.89 -14.39
CA MET A 113 -12.53 7.43 -14.36
C MET A 113 -13.99 6.94 -14.49
N LEU A 114 -14.78 7.58 -15.36
CA LEU A 114 -15.89 6.86 -15.99
C LEU A 114 -15.28 5.87 -16.99
N GLN A 115 -14.85 4.71 -16.48
CA GLN A 115 -14.37 3.59 -17.28
C GLN A 115 -15.52 3.12 -18.18
N TYR A 116 -15.65 3.75 -19.34
CA TYR A 116 -16.67 3.39 -20.31
C TYR A 116 -16.29 2.00 -20.86
N PRO A 117 -17.23 1.04 -20.92
CA PRO A 117 -16.93 -0.27 -21.47
C PRO A 117 -16.53 -0.10 -22.94
N PHE A 118 -15.26 -0.39 -23.24
CA PHE A 118 -14.76 -0.41 -24.61
C PHE A 118 -15.26 -1.68 -25.31
N TYR A 119 -16.14 -1.52 -26.30
CA TYR A 119 -16.64 -2.63 -27.10
C TYR A 119 -15.68 -2.92 -28.25
N THR A 120 -15.29 -4.18 -28.38
CA THR A 120 -14.53 -4.69 -29.51
C THR A 120 -15.44 -5.55 -30.40
N GLU A 121 -15.21 -5.47 -31.71
CA GLU A 121 -15.89 -6.35 -32.65
C GLU A 121 -15.44 -7.81 -32.43
N GLY A 122 -16.40 -8.72 -32.41
CA GLY A 122 -16.14 -10.17 -32.27
C GLY A 122 -16.04 -10.86 -33.64
N SER A 123 -15.57 -12.11 -33.64
CA SER A 123 -15.57 -12.94 -34.86
C SER A 123 -16.98 -13.33 -35.32
N GLU A 124 -17.15 -13.64 -36.60
CA GLU A 124 -18.44 -14.08 -37.17
C GLU A 124 -18.96 -15.36 -36.48
N ALA A 125 -18.08 -16.31 -36.17
CA ALA A 125 -18.45 -17.52 -35.42
C ALA A 125 -19.03 -17.20 -34.02
N LEU A 126 -18.56 -16.14 -33.36
CA LEU A 126 -19.09 -15.70 -32.08
C LEU A 126 -20.48 -15.05 -32.24
N LEU A 127 -20.73 -14.38 -33.36
CA LEU A 127 -22.04 -13.82 -33.68
C LEU A 127 -23.06 -14.93 -33.88
N ASP A 128 -22.75 -15.94 -34.68
CA ASP A 128 -23.64 -17.08 -34.93
C ASP A 128 -23.96 -17.83 -33.64
N ALA A 129 -22.93 -18.12 -32.83
CA ALA A 129 -23.13 -18.74 -31.52
C ALA A 129 -24.03 -17.90 -30.60
N ARG A 130 -23.88 -16.57 -30.59
CA ARG A 130 -24.76 -15.67 -29.81
C ARG A 130 -26.20 -15.70 -30.31
N ILE A 131 -26.41 -15.78 -31.62
CA ILE A 131 -27.76 -15.90 -32.21
C ILE A 131 -28.41 -17.21 -31.77
N ASP A 132 -27.67 -18.33 -31.80
CA ASP A 132 -28.20 -19.63 -31.38
C ASP A 132 -28.49 -19.68 -29.87
N ILE A 133 -27.61 -19.11 -29.05
CA ILE A 133 -27.84 -18.94 -27.61
C ILE A 133 -29.08 -18.08 -27.37
N ALA A 134 -29.27 -17.00 -28.12
CA ALA A 134 -30.43 -16.13 -27.98
C ALA A 134 -31.73 -16.85 -28.37
N LYS A 135 -31.75 -17.54 -29.51
CA LYS A 135 -32.91 -18.35 -29.95
C LYS A 135 -33.30 -19.39 -28.89
N TYR A 136 -32.32 -20.11 -28.34
CA TYR A 136 -32.55 -21.08 -27.28
C TYR A 136 -33.05 -20.42 -25.97
N SER A 137 -32.42 -19.32 -25.56
CA SER A 137 -32.65 -18.70 -24.26
C SER A 137 -33.97 -17.94 -24.19
N ILE A 138 -34.37 -17.25 -25.26
CA ILE A 138 -35.59 -16.43 -25.29
C ILE A 138 -36.84 -17.30 -25.14
N VAL A 139 -36.93 -18.40 -25.90
CA VAL A 139 -38.07 -19.34 -25.83
C VAL A 139 -38.20 -19.92 -24.43
N ARG A 140 -37.08 -20.31 -23.83
CA ARG A 140 -37.05 -20.88 -22.48
C ARG A 140 -37.36 -19.85 -21.40
N ALA A 141 -36.89 -18.61 -21.55
CA ALA A 141 -37.23 -17.52 -20.65
C ALA A 141 -38.73 -17.22 -20.67
N ALA A 142 -39.35 -17.20 -21.86
CA ALA A 142 -40.79 -17.02 -22.01
C ALA A 142 -41.59 -18.12 -21.29
N SER A 143 -41.21 -19.38 -21.50
CA SER A 143 -41.80 -20.53 -20.81
C SER A 143 -41.65 -20.43 -19.28
N ARG A 144 -40.46 -20.09 -18.78
CA ARG A 144 -40.22 -19.84 -17.34
C ARG A 144 -41.09 -18.72 -16.79
N HIS A 145 -41.23 -17.59 -17.50
CA HIS A 145 -42.10 -16.50 -17.09
C HIS A 145 -43.57 -16.92 -17.04
N GLN A 146 -44.00 -17.75 -17.97
CA GLN A 146 -45.37 -18.25 -18.00
C GLN A 146 -45.66 -19.21 -16.83
N CYS A 147 -44.73 -20.13 -16.54
CA CYS A 147 -44.77 -20.98 -15.34
C CYS A 147 -44.85 -20.13 -14.07
N ALA A 148 -43.97 -19.12 -13.93
CA ALA A 148 -43.98 -18.23 -12.77
C ALA A 148 -45.32 -17.47 -12.60
N ARG A 149 -45.91 -16.98 -13.70
CA ARG A 149 -47.25 -16.37 -13.67
C ARG A 149 -48.32 -17.35 -13.21
N ARG A 150 -48.31 -18.59 -13.72
CA ARG A 150 -49.27 -19.62 -13.32
C ARG A 150 -49.14 -20.01 -11.84
N LYS A 151 -47.93 -20.16 -11.32
CA LYS A 151 -47.69 -20.42 -9.89
C LYS A 151 -48.20 -19.29 -9.00
N ARG A 152 -48.08 -18.05 -9.47
CA ARG A 152 -48.63 -16.89 -8.76
C ARG A 152 -50.16 -16.91 -8.76
N ASP A 153 -50.77 -17.25 -9.90
CA ASP A 153 -52.22 -17.21 -10.06
C ASP A 153 -52.92 -18.43 -9.42
N ASP A 154 -52.23 -19.57 -9.31
CA ASP A 154 -52.70 -20.78 -8.62
C ASP A 154 -51.53 -21.55 -7.95
N PRO A 155 -51.30 -21.34 -6.64
CA PRO A 155 -50.14 -21.90 -5.93
C PRO A 155 -50.30 -23.38 -5.55
N ASP A 156 -51.51 -23.93 -5.60
CA ASP A 156 -51.81 -25.30 -5.14
C ASP A 156 -51.68 -26.35 -6.26
N LYS A 157 -51.30 -25.93 -7.48
CA LYS A 157 -51.10 -26.86 -8.61
C LYS A 157 -49.91 -27.78 -8.39
N SER A 158 -50.12 -29.08 -8.64
CA SER A 158 -49.05 -30.08 -8.61
C SER A 158 -47.98 -29.80 -9.67
N MET A 159 -46.72 -30.01 -9.30
CA MET A 159 -45.56 -29.87 -10.17
C MET A 159 -45.64 -30.78 -11.40
N ASP A 160 -46.25 -31.95 -11.28
CA ASP A 160 -46.40 -32.92 -12.37
C ASP A 160 -47.31 -32.38 -13.49
N ALA A 161 -48.40 -31.69 -13.12
CA ALA A 161 -49.30 -31.06 -14.08
C ALA A 161 -48.64 -29.90 -14.85
N GLU A 162 -47.62 -29.27 -14.24
CA GLU A 162 -46.85 -28.22 -14.88
C GLU A 162 -45.81 -28.79 -15.86
N ILE A 163 -45.20 -29.93 -15.53
CA ILE A 163 -44.27 -30.66 -16.40
C ILE A 163 -45.01 -31.17 -17.64
N ASP A 164 -46.18 -31.78 -17.48
CA ASP A 164 -47.00 -32.29 -18.59
C ASP A 164 -47.42 -31.15 -19.53
N TRP A 165 -47.80 -30.00 -18.97
CA TRP A 165 -48.12 -28.80 -19.75
C TRP A 165 -46.90 -28.27 -20.51
N LEU A 166 -45.71 -28.31 -19.91
CA LEU A 166 -44.46 -27.88 -20.54
C LEU A 166 -44.06 -28.81 -21.70
N ILE A 167 -44.28 -30.11 -21.57
CA ILE A 167 -44.03 -31.09 -22.63
C ILE A 167 -45.01 -30.87 -23.79
N ALA A 168 -46.31 -30.76 -23.51
CA ALA A 168 -47.34 -30.52 -24.52
C ALA A 168 -47.16 -29.18 -25.26
N SER A 169 -46.66 -28.15 -24.57
CA SER A 169 -46.35 -26.84 -25.19
C SER A 169 -45.07 -26.84 -26.03
N ARG A 170 -44.18 -27.82 -25.86
CA ARG A 170 -43.00 -28.02 -26.72
C ARG A 170 -43.32 -28.84 -27.96
N GLU A 171 -44.22 -29.82 -27.84
CA GLU A 171 -44.67 -30.66 -28.95
C GLU A 171 -45.60 -29.94 -29.93
N SER A 172 -46.24 -28.84 -29.51
CA SER A 172 -47.16 -28.06 -30.36
C SER A 172 -46.48 -26.94 -31.17
N VAL A 173 -45.17 -26.72 -30.98
CA VAL A 173 -44.38 -25.78 -31.80
C VAL A 173 -43.75 -26.57 -32.94
N PRO A 174 -44.12 -26.33 -34.22
CA PRO A 174 -43.56 -27.04 -35.37
C PRO A 174 -42.08 -26.73 -35.59
#